data_AF-A0A171C7L4-F1
#
_entry.id   AF-A0A171C7L4-F1
#
_cell.length_a   1.000
_cell.length_b   1.000
_cell.length_c   1.000
_cell.angle_alpha   90.00
_cell.angle_beta   90.00
_cell.angle_gamma   90.00
#
_symmetry.space_group_name_H-M   'P 1'
#
loop_
_entity.id
_entity.type
_entity.pdbx_description
1 polymer ?
#
loop_
_entity_poly.entity_id
_entity_poly.type
_entity_poly.pdbx_seq_one_letter_code
_entity_poly.pdbx_strand_id
1 'polypeptide(L)'
;MVDDEASIFIGKEKKVRQRIIDTINRGTPKPNTPDPKTGAPRPGQIYEWDFGKGNVVGKAGPANGGGELTRIRVVVNEGKVVTAFPF
;
A
#
# COMPACT_ATOMS: atom_id res chain seq x y z
N MET A 1 5.07 2.79 14.20
CA MET A 1 5.78 1.62 14.75
C MET A 1 5.79 0.58 13.64
N VAL A 2 6.95 0.06 13.25
CA VAL A 2 7.04 -1.08 12.32
C VAL A 2 6.99 -2.31 13.23
N ASP A 3 5.93 -3.10 13.15
CA ASP A 3 5.79 -4.37 13.85
C ASP A 3 6.18 -5.52 12.92
N ASP A 4 6.26 -6.75 13.44
CA ASP A 4 6.67 -7.92 12.66
C ASP A 4 5.64 -8.34 11.59
N GLU A 5 4.47 -7.69 11.58
CA GLU A 5 3.43 -7.84 10.56
C GLU A 5 3.59 -6.81 9.43
N ALA A 6 4.27 -5.69 9.67
CA ALA A 6 4.41 -4.61 8.71
C ALA A 6 5.20 -5.04 7.46
N SER A 7 4.60 -4.76 6.30
CA SER A 7 5.29 -4.88 5.02
C SER A 7 6.15 -3.65 4.75
N ILE A 8 7.37 -3.86 4.25
CA ILE A 8 8.37 -2.81 4.08
C ILE A 8 8.66 -2.61 2.59
N PHE A 9 8.60 -1.37 2.12
CA PHE A 9 9.03 -1.01 0.77
C PHE A 9 10.51 -1.31 0.57
N ILE A 10 10.87 -1.75 -0.63
CA ILE A 10 12.27 -1.93 -1.01
C ILE A 10 12.67 -0.99 -2.16
N GLY A 11 13.95 -0.61 -2.16
CA GLY A 11 14.58 0.21 -3.20
C GLY A 11 14.82 1.66 -2.76
N LYS A 12 15.36 2.46 -3.69
CA LYS A 12 15.67 3.87 -3.45
C LYS A 12 14.40 4.69 -3.26
N GLU A 13 14.45 5.70 -2.39
CA GLU A 13 13.32 6.59 -2.06
C GLU A 13 12.60 7.12 -3.30
N LYS A 14 13.34 7.65 -4.30
CA LYS A 14 12.76 8.16 -5.56
C LYS A 14 11.90 7.11 -6.27
N LYS A 15 12.34 5.84 -6.28
CA LYS A 15 11.60 4.73 -6.91
C LYS A 15 10.36 4.35 -6.11
N VAL A 16 10.45 4.38 -4.77
CA VAL A 16 9.29 4.15 -3.89
C VAL A 16 8.22 5.22 -4.12
N ARG A 17 8.61 6.50 -4.10
CA ARG A 17 7.69 7.62 -4.40
C ARG A 17 7.05 7.49 -5.77
N GLN A 18 7.83 7.16 -6.81
CA GLN A 18 7.28 6.94 -8.15
C GLN A 18 6.26 5.80 -8.18
N ARG A 19 6.54 4.68 -7.51
CA ARG A 19 5.60 3.55 -7.46
C ARG A 19 4.30 3.90 -6.75
N ILE A 20 4.35 4.69 -5.67
CA ILE A 20 3.15 5.20 -5.00
C ILE A 20 2.32 6.08 -5.95
N ILE A 21 2.98 6.98 -6.69
CA ILE A 21 2.31 7.83 -7.69
C ILE A 21 1.70 6.97 -8.80
N ASP A 22 2.43 5.98 -9.31
CA ASP A 22 1.93 5.06 -10.33
C ASP A 22 0.71 4.26 -9.84
N THR A 23 0.69 3.85 -8.57
CA THR A 23 -0.47 3.19 -7.96
C THR A 23 -1.71 4.09 -7.95
N ILE A 24 -1.55 5.38 -7.63
CA ILE A 24 -2.67 6.33 -7.67
C ILE A 24 -3.15 6.56 -9.10
N ASN A 25 -2.22 6.71 -10.05
CA ASN A 25 -2.53 7.02 -11.45
C ASN A 25 -3.16 5.83 -12.20
N ARG A 26 -2.85 4.59 -11.81
CA ARG A 26 -3.28 3.37 -12.51
C ARG A 26 -4.38 2.60 -11.78
N GLY A 27 -4.43 2.71 -10.45
CA GLY A 27 -5.41 2.02 -9.63
C GLY A 27 -6.80 2.64 -9.78
N THR A 28 -7.82 1.80 -9.82
CA THR A 28 -9.21 2.26 -9.75
C THR A 28 -9.53 2.66 -8.31
N PRO A 29 -10.03 3.89 -8.04
CA PRO A 29 -10.37 4.32 -6.70
C PRO A 29 -11.51 3.49 -6.11
N LYS A 30 -11.39 3.12 -4.85
CA LYS A 30 -12.42 2.41 -4.07
C LYS A 30 -12.66 3.13 -2.73
N PRO A 31 -13.85 3.01 -2.12
CA PRO A 31 -14.08 3.48 -0.75
C PRO A 31 -13.05 2.88 0.22
N ASN A 32 -12.64 3.66 1.22
CA ASN A 32 -11.71 3.18 2.23
C ASN A 32 -12.35 2.06 3.08
N THR A 33 -11.53 1.12 3.56
CA THR A 33 -11.97 0.05 4.43
C THR A 33 -12.54 0.65 5.72
N PRO A 34 -13.80 0.32 6.10
CA PRO A 34 -14.38 0.77 7.36
C PRO A 34 -13.53 0.38 8.56
N ASP A 35 -13.75 1.05 9.68
CA ASP A 35 -13.09 0.67 10.92
C ASP A 35 -13.45 -0.77 11.32
N PRO A 36 -12.48 -1.67 11.54
CA PRO A 36 -12.78 -3.07 11.83
C PRO A 36 -13.39 -3.27 13.23
N LYS A 37 -13.26 -2.30 14.14
CA LYS A 37 -13.84 -2.36 15.49
C LYS A 37 -15.24 -1.76 15.53
N THR A 38 -15.47 -0.64 14.83
CA THR A 38 -16.73 0.11 14.92
C THR A 38 -17.61 0.00 13.68
N GLY A 39 -17.09 -0.50 12.56
CA GLY A 39 -17.77 -0.52 11.26
C GLY A 39 -17.96 0.85 10.62
N ALA A 40 -17.48 1.93 11.26
CA ALA A 40 -17.67 3.28 10.77
C ALA A 40 -16.92 3.49 9.44
N PRO A 41 -17.52 4.17 8.45
CA PRO A 41 -16.82 4.49 7.21
C PRO A 41 -15.60 5.36 7.51
N ARG A 42 -14.46 5.02 6.90
CA ARG A 42 -13.25 5.84 6.99
C ARG A 42 -13.21 6.81 5.81
N PRO A 43 -12.76 8.05 6.01
CA PRO A 43 -12.60 9.00 4.92
C PRO A 43 -11.48 8.55 3.96
N GLY A 44 -11.52 9.08 2.75
CA GLY A 44 -10.54 8.82 1.70
C GLY A 44 -10.88 7.65 0.80
N GLN A 45 -9.95 7.39 -0.13
CA GLN A 45 -10.06 6.37 -1.18
C GLN A 45 -8.84 5.47 -1.16
N ILE A 46 -9.05 4.20 -1.44
CA ILE A 46 -8.01 3.20 -1.65
C ILE A 46 -7.70 3.10 -3.15
N TYR A 47 -6.41 3.09 -3.46
CA TYR A 47 -5.84 2.79 -4.76
C TYR A 47 -4.95 1.56 -4.61
N GLU A 48 -5.09 0.59 -5.52
CA GLU A 48 -4.31 -0.63 -5.52
C GLU A 48 -3.75 -0.89 -6.91
N TRP A 49 -2.50 -1.33 -6.97
CA TRP A 49 -1.88 -1.69 -8.23
C TRP A 49 -0.89 -2.84 -8.06
N ASP A 50 -0.93 -3.79 -8.99
CA ASP A 50 0.02 -4.89 -9.10
C ASP A 50 1.06 -4.54 -10.18
N PHE A 51 2.33 -4.47 -9.78
CA PHE A 51 3.43 -4.20 -10.71
C PHE A 51 3.84 -5.45 -11.50
N GLY A 52 3.23 -6.60 -11.21
CA GLY A 52 3.44 -7.84 -11.91
C GLY A 52 4.68 -8.59 -11.44
N LYS A 53 4.78 -9.85 -11.87
CA LYS A 53 5.86 -10.77 -11.52
C LYS A 53 7.23 -10.19 -11.89
N GLY A 54 8.19 -10.28 -10.96
CA GLY A 54 9.55 -9.76 -11.13
C GLY A 54 9.70 -8.28 -10.78
N ASN A 55 8.61 -7.54 -10.54
CA ASN A 55 8.66 -6.15 -10.08
C ASN A 55 8.42 -6.04 -8.58
N VAL A 56 9.33 -6.60 -7.79
CA VAL A 56 9.24 -6.57 -6.33
C VAL A 56 9.22 -5.13 -5.83
N VAL A 57 8.20 -4.81 -5.04
CA VAL A 57 7.95 -3.48 -4.45
C VAL A 57 8.14 -3.45 -2.95
N GLY A 58 8.03 -4.60 -2.29
CA GLY A 58 8.29 -4.71 -0.87
C GLY A 58 8.56 -6.14 -0.42
N LYS A 59 8.71 -6.29 0.88
CA LYS A 59 8.77 -7.58 1.57
C LYS A 59 7.71 -7.64 2.65
N ALA A 60 7.07 -8.80 2.78
CA ALA A 60 6.18 -9.05 3.90
C ALA A 60 6.97 -9.15 5.21
N GLY A 61 6.35 -8.74 6.31
CA GLY A 61 6.90 -8.95 7.64
C GLY A 61 7.06 -10.45 7.96
N PRO A 62 7.97 -10.82 8.89
CA PRO A 62 8.19 -12.22 9.28
C PRO A 62 6.92 -12.95 9.72
N ALA A 63 6.00 -12.26 10.41
CA ALA A 63 4.75 -12.83 10.89
C ALA A 63 3.80 -13.22 9.74
N ASN A 64 3.94 -12.60 8.57
CA ASN A 64 3.15 -12.87 7.38
C ASN A 64 3.82 -13.89 6.43
N GLY A 65 4.73 -14.72 6.95
CA GLY A 65 5.46 -15.74 6.19
C GLY A 65 6.65 -15.21 5.38
N GLY A 66 6.92 -13.90 5.47
CA GLY A 66 7.93 -13.24 4.64
C GLY A 66 7.60 -13.32 3.14
N GLY A 67 8.57 -12.96 2.30
CA GLY A 67 8.45 -13.07 0.86
C GLY A 67 8.34 -11.73 0.12
N GLU A 68 8.41 -11.83 -1.20
CA GLU A 68 8.41 -10.70 -2.10
C GLU A 68 6.99 -10.26 -2.43
N LEU A 69 6.74 -8.96 -2.32
CA LEU A 69 5.44 -8.35 -2.63
C LEU A 69 5.55 -7.56 -3.93
N THR A 70 4.53 -7.67 -4.79
CA THR A 70 4.47 -6.96 -6.08
C THR A 70 3.35 -5.92 -6.14
N ARG A 71 2.50 -5.84 -5.10
CA ARG A 71 1.37 -4.93 -5.05
C ARG A 71 1.60 -3.82 -4.04
N ILE A 72 0.96 -2.68 -4.30
CA ILE A 72 0.94 -1.54 -3.37
C ILE A 72 -0.50 -1.13 -3.17
N ARG A 73 -0.86 -0.85 -1.91
CA ARG A 73 -2.08 -0.15 -1.54
C ARG A 73 -1.72 1.26 -1.09
N VAL A 74 -2.46 2.25 -1.57
CA VAL A 74 -2.33 3.66 -1.18
C VAL A 74 -3.68 4.17 -0.72
N VAL A 75 -3.73 4.85 0.41
CA VAL A 75 -4.91 5.55 0.90
C VAL A 75 -4.71 7.05 0.72
N VAL A 76 -5.61 7.68 -0.02
CA VAL A 76 -5.61 9.13 -0.27
C VAL A 76 -6.82 9.75 0.40
N ASN A 77 -6.60 10.79 1.21
CA ASN A 77 -7.67 11.59 1.79
C ASN A 77 -7.40 13.06 1.48
N GLU A 78 -8.40 13.79 0.98
CA GLU A 78 -8.29 15.22 0.64
C GLU A 78 -7.06 15.54 -0.24
N GLY A 79 -6.77 14.68 -1.21
CA GLY A 79 -5.63 14.84 -2.14
C GLY A 79 -4.26 14.54 -1.53
N LYS A 80 -4.18 14.08 -0.27
CA LYS A 80 -2.93 13.71 0.41
C LYS A 80 -2.84 12.20 0.63
N VAL A 81 -1.65 11.65 0.41
CA VAL A 81 -1.36 10.26 0.80
C VAL A 81 -1.33 10.17 2.32
N VAL A 82 -2.26 9.41 2.89
CA VAL A 82 -2.35 9.16 4.33
C VAL A 82 -1.51 7.95 4.70
N THR A 83 -1.56 6.90 3.89
CA THR A 83 -0.72 5.71 4.06
C THR A 83 -0.46 5.04 2.72
N ALA A 84 0.67 4.36 2.61
CA ALA A 84 1.02 3.51 1.49
C ALA A 84 1.84 2.33 1.99
N PHE A 85 1.55 1.13 1.51
CA PHE A 85 2.31 -0.08 1.89
C PHE A 85 2.25 -1.16 0.80
N PRO A 86 3.29 -2.00 0.69
CA PRO A 86 3.25 -3.23 -0.10
C PRO A 86 2.28 -4.26 0.51
N PHE A 87 1.66 -5.10 -0.32
CA PHE A 87 0.87 -6.25 0.11
C PHE A 87 0.83 -7.37 -0.94
#